data_AF-A0A101Y441-F1
#
_entry.id   AF-A0A101Y441-F1
#
_cell.length_a   1.000
_cell.length_b   1.000
_cell.length_c   1.000
_cell.angle_alpha   90.00
_cell.angle_beta   90.00
_cell.angle_gamma   90.00
#
_symmetry.space_group_name_H-M   'P 1'
#
loop_
_entity.id
_entity.type
_entity.pdbx_description
1 polymer ?
#
loop_
_entity_poly.entity_id
_entity_poly.type
_entity_poly.pdbx_seq_one_letter_code
_entity_poly.pdbx_strand_id
1 'polypeptide(L)'
;MSHRSSGGNGIIAPRRGLPGMRRKLAGSSSLTVAFLGGSITEGAGASEPETASWRALTGVYLQSVYEGRQLRCINAGVGGTDSSFGAHRLAEHVFHEGEPDLLFVEFSVNDGDGREESVRGMEGIVRQCRRLNPDMDLVFIYTAADKNLTGYKPFNIAVHEEVAGYYGIPSVDCAAGVYAMIQAGQLDWKQCAPDGYHPLDEGHALYAAFVRRYLEQALLGDCSPGEPAAENLLPPVPLDRCNYEYGAMLDCSFASYSLDFRVGQLPPGEPLMNWRFSTVHAWTDNPAAASALR
;
A
#
# COMPACT_ATOMS: atom_id res chain seq x y z
N MET A 1 -42.57 -4.46 -13.01
CA MET A 1 -41.30 -4.94 -12.44
C MET A 1 -40.34 -3.77 -12.44
N SER A 2 -40.08 -3.22 -11.26
CA SER A 2 -39.31 -1.98 -11.05
C SER A 2 -37.82 -2.29 -11.25
N HIS A 3 -37.21 -1.69 -12.27
CA HIS A 3 -35.76 -1.57 -12.37
C HIS A 3 -35.29 -0.67 -11.22
N ARG A 4 -34.78 -1.29 -10.15
CA ARG A 4 -33.95 -0.57 -9.19
C ARG A 4 -32.63 -0.23 -9.89
N SER A 5 -32.48 1.04 -10.22
CA SER A 5 -31.19 1.70 -10.36
C SER A 5 -30.34 1.38 -9.12
N SER A 6 -29.36 0.49 -9.25
CA SER A 6 -28.26 0.37 -8.29
C SER A 6 -27.21 1.43 -8.63
N GLY A 7 -27.60 2.70 -8.45
CA GLY A 7 -26.68 3.82 -8.49
C GLY A 7 -25.73 3.75 -7.30
N GLY A 8 -24.47 3.48 -7.59
CA GLY A 8 -23.39 3.45 -6.59
C GLY A 8 -22.08 2.98 -7.22
N ASN A 9 -21.51 3.76 -8.14
CA ASN A 9 -20.08 3.68 -8.50
C ASN A 9 -19.24 4.11 -7.29
N GLY A 10 -19.28 3.32 -6.23
CA GLY A 10 -18.62 3.64 -4.98
C GLY A 10 -17.12 3.47 -5.14
N ILE A 11 -16.39 4.59 -5.19
CA ILE A 11 -14.92 4.60 -5.07
C ILE A 11 -14.43 4.15 -3.69
N ILE A 12 -15.33 3.81 -2.76
CA ILE A 12 -15.03 3.35 -1.40
C ILE A 12 -15.79 2.06 -1.16
N ALA A 13 -15.07 1.00 -0.79
CA ALA A 13 -15.65 -0.21 -0.23
C ALA A 13 -15.25 -0.27 1.26
N PRO A 14 -16.14 0.08 2.21
CA PRO A 14 -15.75 0.27 3.61
C PRO A 14 -15.45 -1.05 4.33
N ARG A 15 -16.03 -2.17 3.89
CA ARG A 15 -15.87 -3.52 4.48
C ARG A 15 -15.90 -3.50 6.01
N ARG A 16 -14.85 -4.01 6.68
CA ARG A 16 -14.74 -4.06 8.14
C ARG A 16 -14.36 -2.72 8.77
N GLY A 17 -14.04 -1.71 7.98
CA GLY A 17 -13.62 -0.38 8.45
C GLY A 17 -12.28 -0.41 9.18
N LEU A 18 -12.12 0.50 10.15
CA LEU A 18 -10.88 0.70 10.92
C LEU A 18 -11.11 0.58 12.44
N PRO A 19 -11.47 -0.61 12.95
CA PRO A 19 -11.76 -0.80 14.36
C PRO A 19 -10.54 -0.55 15.28
N GLY A 20 -9.33 -0.89 14.84
CA GLY A 20 -8.09 -0.61 15.58
C GLY A 20 -7.85 0.89 15.74
N MET A 21 -8.02 1.64 14.66
CA MET A 21 -7.94 3.11 14.65
C MET A 21 -8.97 3.75 15.56
N ARG A 22 -10.23 3.29 15.53
CA ARG A 22 -11.27 3.82 16.43
C ARG A 22 -10.90 3.60 17.91
N ARG A 23 -10.36 2.42 18.26
CA ARG A 23 -9.84 2.16 19.63
C ARG A 23 -8.68 3.10 19.98
N LYS A 24 -7.73 3.30 19.07
CA LYS A 24 -6.58 4.22 19.26
C LYS A 24 -7.02 5.67 19.41
N LEU A 25 -8.08 6.08 18.73
CA LEU A 25 -8.67 7.41 18.86
C LEU A 25 -9.33 7.66 20.22
N ALA A 26 -9.94 6.63 20.81
CA ALA A 26 -10.54 6.72 22.15
C ALA A 26 -9.49 6.78 23.29
N GLY A 27 -8.23 6.43 23.00
CA GLY A 27 -7.13 6.43 23.97
C GLY A 27 -6.18 7.63 23.86
N SER A 28 -5.07 7.58 24.60
CA SER A 28 -4.02 8.61 24.63
C SER A 28 -2.66 8.13 24.07
N SER A 29 -2.63 6.97 23.40
CA SER A 29 -1.40 6.41 22.83
C SER A 29 -0.86 7.26 21.68
N SER A 30 0.38 7.00 21.27
CA SER A 30 0.87 7.47 19.97
C SER A 30 0.21 6.68 18.83
N LEU A 31 0.25 7.25 17.63
CA LEU A 31 -0.23 6.61 16.40
C LEU A 31 0.92 6.47 15.39
N THR A 32 1.15 5.27 14.89
CA THR A 32 2.09 5.00 13.80
C THR A 32 1.34 4.54 12.55
N VAL A 33 1.50 5.25 11.44
CA VAL A 33 0.83 4.99 10.18
C VAL A 33 1.86 4.71 9.10
N ALA A 34 1.75 3.58 8.43
CA ALA A 34 2.65 3.18 7.37
C ALA A 34 1.97 3.25 5.99
N PHE A 35 2.78 3.45 4.96
CA PHE A 35 2.36 3.50 3.58
C PHE A 35 3.30 2.64 2.74
N LEU A 36 2.81 1.49 2.28
CA LEU A 36 3.55 0.52 1.49
C LEU A 36 3.05 0.55 0.05
N GLY A 37 3.96 0.79 -0.89
CA GLY A 37 3.59 0.80 -2.30
C GLY A 37 4.74 1.07 -3.26
N GLY A 38 4.38 1.39 -4.49
CA GLY A 38 5.31 1.76 -5.55
C GLY A 38 5.77 3.23 -5.51
N SER A 39 6.10 3.76 -6.68
CA SER A 39 6.62 5.13 -6.87
C SER A 39 5.61 6.22 -6.50
N ILE A 40 4.31 6.00 -6.75
CA ILE A 40 3.27 6.97 -6.38
C ILE A 40 3.18 7.11 -4.86
N THR A 41 3.25 5.99 -4.13
CA THR A 41 3.31 5.98 -2.66
C THR A 41 4.60 6.61 -2.12
N GLU A 42 5.72 6.37 -2.80
CA GLU A 42 6.99 7.01 -2.49
C GLU A 42 6.89 8.54 -2.57
N GLY A 43 6.11 9.04 -3.54
CA GLY A 43 5.80 10.45 -3.76
C GLY A 43 6.19 10.97 -5.14
N ALA A 44 6.50 10.09 -6.10
CA ALA A 44 6.86 10.48 -7.46
C ALA A 44 5.78 11.38 -8.12
N GLY A 45 6.25 12.38 -8.86
CA GLY A 45 5.43 13.39 -9.52
C GLY A 45 5.06 14.59 -8.64
N ALA A 46 5.02 14.44 -7.30
CA ALA A 46 4.83 15.58 -6.41
C ALA A 46 6.02 16.54 -6.46
N SER A 47 5.76 17.84 -6.37
CA SER A 47 6.79 18.89 -6.33
C SER A 47 7.69 18.76 -5.10
N GLU A 48 7.09 18.37 -3.97
CA GLU A 48 7.78 18.06 -2.72
C GLU A 48 7.20 16.77 -2.11
N PRO A 49 7.82 15.60 -2.33
CA PRO A 49 7.27 14.30 -1.95
C PRO A 49 6.84 14.17 -0.48
N GLU A 50 7.54 14.85 0.44
CA GLU A 50 7.24 14.75 1.87
C GLU A 50 6.13 15.70 2.35
N THR A 51 5.61 16.58 1.48
CA THR A 51 4.54 17.53 1.85
C THR A 51 3.36 17.55 0.88
N ALA A 52 3.59 17.25 -0.40
CA ALA A 52 2.60 17.32 -1.47
C ALA A 52 2.11 15.95 -1.96
N SER A 53 2.76 14.84 -1.61
CA SER A 53 2.28 13.50 -1.97
C SER A 53 0.95 13.14 -1.28
N TRP A 54 0.16 12.25 -1.89
CA TRP A 54 -1.11 11.82 -1.31
C TRP A 54 -0.94 11.24 0.10
N ARG A 55 0.19 10.55 0.33
CA ARG A 55 0.61 10.03 1.63
C ARG A 55 0.84 11.16 2.61
N ALA A 56 1.66 12.15 2.25
CA ALA A 56 1.99 13.28 3.12
C ALA A 56 0.72 14.04 3.51
N LEU A 57 -0.15 14.33 2.54
CA LEU A 57 -1.43 14.99 2.75
C LEU A 57 -2.40 14.15 3.61
N THR A 58 -2.40 12.83 3.45
CA THR A 58 -3.16 11.91 4.32
C THR A 58 -2.63 11.95 5.76
N GLY A 59 -1.31 12.00 5.94
CA GLY A 59 -0.66 12.17 7.23
C GLY A 59 -1.05 13.48 7.92
N VAL A 60 -1.10 14.60 7.17
CA VAL A 60 -1.57 15.90 7.69
C VAL A 60 -3.01 15.81 8.18
N TYR A 61 -3.89 15.17 7.41
CA TYR A 61 -5.27 14.94 7.84
C TYR A 61 -5.34 14.07 9.10
N LEU A 62 -4.61 12.96 9.16
CA LEU A 62 -4.61 12.10 10.34
C LEU A 62 -4.05 12.82 11.57
N GLN A 63 -3.06 13.71 11.41
CA GLN A 63 -2.52 14.51 12.51
C GLN A 63 -3.56 15.52 13.05
N SER A 64 -4.44 16.06 12.19
CA SER A 64 -5.52 16.94 12.65
C SER A 64 -6.62 16.16 13.39
N VAL A 65 -6.89 14.91 13.00
CA VAL A 65 -7.78 14.01 13.75
C VAL A 65 -7.15 13.55 15.07
N TYR A 66 -5.82 13.37 15.08
CA TYR A 66 -5.03 12.96 16.25
C TYR A 66 -4.43 14.16 17.01
N GLU A 67 -5.13 15.29 17.03
CA GLU A 67 -4.64 16.54 17.64
C GLU A 67 -4.18 16.35 19.09
N GLY A 68 -3.06 16.98 19.44
CA GLY A 68 -2.46 16.91 20.78
C GLY A 68 -1.75 15.60 21.12
N ARG A 69 -1.68 14.64 20.18
CA ARG A 69 -0.99 13.35 20.35
C ARG A 69 0.08 13.16 19.28
N GLN A 70 1.08 12.34 19.59
CA GLN A 70 2.16 12.03 18.66
C GLN A 70 1.67 11.13 17.53
N LEU A 71 1.87 11.58 16.28
CA LEU A 71 1.68 10.79 15.08
C LEU A 71 3.02 10.62 14.36
N ARG A 72 3.31 9.41 13.89
CA ARG A 72 4.45 9.10 13.04
C ARG A 72 3.96 8.48 11.74
N CYS A 73 4.45 8.98 10.61
CA CYS A 73 4.22 8.40 9.29
C CYS A 73 5.48 7.66 8.81
N ILE A 74 5.33 6.43 8.32
CA ILE A 74 6.38 5.64 7.69
C ILE A 74 6.16 5.62 6.17
N ASN A 75 7.10 6.18 5.41
CA ASN A 75 7.12 6.04 3.96
C ASN A 75 7.85 4.75 3.56
N ALA A 76 7.10 3.69 3.28
CA ALA A 76 7.59 2.43 2.75
C ALA A 76 7.31 2.31 1.24
N GLY A 77 7.21 3.43 0.51
CA GLY A 77 7.14 3.47 -0.95
C GLY A 77 8.50 3.22 -1.59
N VAL A 78 8.53 2.36 -2.61
CA VAL A 78 9.74 2.09 -3.41
C VAL A 78 9.35 2.00 -4.89
N GLY A 79 9.80 2.95 -5.70
CA GLY A 79 9.52 3.01 -7.14
C GLY A 79 9.88 1.74 -7.88
N GLY A 80 9.04 1.38 -8.88
CA GLY A 80 9.28 0.23 -9.75
C GLY A 80 9.07 -1.14 -9.10
N THR A 81 8.47 -1.21 -7.90
CA THR A 81 8.27 -2.47 -7.16
C THR A 81 6.81 -2.89 -7.11
N ASP A 82 6.57 -4.20 -7.13
CA ASP A 82 5.26 -4.83 -7.08
C ASP A 82 4.91 -5.35 -5.67
N SER A 83 3.70 -5.89 -5.52
CA SER A 83 3.23 -6.45 -4.26
C SER A 83 4.02 -7.69 -3.80
N SER A 84 4.63 -8.43 -4.72
CA SER A 84 5.52 -9.55 -4.40
C SER A 84 6.74 -9.08 -3.64
N PHE A 85 7.47 -8.09 -4.16
CA PHE A 85 8.58 -7.52 -3.42
C PHE A 85 8.09 -6.77 -2.17
N GLY A 86 6.93 -6.10 -2.25
CA GLY A 86 6.24 -5.49 -1.11
C GLY A 86 6.05 -6.44 0.07
N ALA A 87 5.62 -7.68 -0.19
CA ALA A 87 5.47 -8.72 0.83
C ALA A 87 6.82 -9.12 1.44
N HIS A 88 7.87 -9.28 0.63
CA HIS A 88 9.18 -9.70 1.13
C HIS A 88 9.87 -8.60 1.95
N ARG A 89 9.71 -7.33 1.57
CA ARG A 89 10.33 -6.20 2.29
C ARG A 89 9.47 -5.64 3.43
N LEU A 90 8.29 -6.20 3.70
CA LEU A 90 7.34 -5.66 4.68
C LEU A 90 7.97 -5.52 6.07
N ALA A 91 8.63 -6.58 6.56
CA ALA A 91 9.22 -6.58 7.90
C ALA A 91 10.25 -5.46 8.07
N GLU A 92 11.16 -5.32 7.12
CA GLU A 92 12.19 -4.27 7.15
C GLU A 92 11.60 -2.89 6.89
N HIS A 93 10.72 -2.72 5.91
CA HIS A 93 10.29 -1.39 5.50
C HIS A 93 9.16 -0.81 6.37
N VAL A 94 8.35 -1.66 7.01
CA VAL A 94 7.17 -1.26 7.78
C VAL A 94 7.32 -1.53 9.27
N PHE A 95 7.97 -2.64 9.66
CA PHE A 95 8.05 -3.08 11.07
C PHE A 95 9.43 -2.84 11.74
N HIS A 96 10.44 -2.32 11.04
CA HIS A 96 11.81 -2.16 11.59
C HIS A 96 11.89 -1.34 12.89
N GLU A 97 10.97 -0.41 13.10
CA GLU A 97 10.96 0.51 14.25
C GLU A 97 9.74 0.31 15.16
N GLY A 98 9.09 -0.85 15.09
CA GLY A 98 7.92 -1.22 15.91
C GLY A 98 6.69 -1.60 15.09
N GLU A 99 5.56 -1.82 15.78
CA GLU A 99 4.30 -2.25 15.19
C GLU A 99 3.43 -1.04 14.78
N PRO A 100 3.16 -0.82 13.48
CA PRO A 100 2.26 0.24 13.03
C PRO A 100 0.80 -0.08 13.36
N ASP A 101 -0.01 0.96 13.56
CA ASP A 101 -1.43 0.86 13.87
C ASP A 101 -2.30 0.80 12.61
N LEU A 102 -1.83 1.42 11.52
CA LEU A 102 -2.54 1.51 10.25
C LEU A 102 -1.55 1.39 9.10
N LEU A 103 -1.90 0.60 8.08
CA LEU A 103 -1.16 0.50 6.83
C LEU A 103 -2.04 0.75 5.62
N PHE A 104 -1.61 1.69 4.79
CA PHE A 104 -2.09 1.81 3.42
C PHE A 104 -1.22 0.97 2.49
N VAL A 105 -1.85 0.17 1.62
CA VAL A 105 -1.18 -0.69 0.63
C VAL A 105 -1.62 -0.28 -0.77
N GLU A 106 -0.65 -0.04 -1.66
CA GLU A 106 -0.91 0.48 -3.01
C GLU A 106 0.07 -0.13 -4.02
N PHE A 107 -0.42 -1.07 -4.85
CA PHE A 107 0.39 -1.72 -5.88
C PHE A 107 -0.39 -1.94 -7.20
N SER A 108 -1.63 -1.47 -7.32
CA SER A 108 -2.50 -1.81 -8.46
C SER A 108 -1.96 -1.33 -9.81
N VAL A 109 -1.11 -0.28 -9.81
CA VAL A 109 -0.44 0.20 -11.03
C VAL A 109 0.91 -0.49 -11.27
N ASN A 110 1.50 -1.10 -10.24
CA ASN A 110 2.82 -1.75 -10.31
C ASN A 110 2.75 -3.24 -10.64
N ASP A 111 1.74 -3.93 -10.10
CA ASP A 111 1.54 -5.34 -10.36
C ASP A 111 1.34 -5.61 -11.86
N GLY A 112 1.93 -6.71 -12.33
CA GLY A 112 1.82 -7.17 -13.72
C GLY A 112 0.47 -7.85 -14.02
N ASP A 113 0.39 -8.51 -15.18
CA ASP A 113 -0.86 -9.13 -15.66
C ASP A 113 -1.13 -10.54 -15.07
N GLY A 114 -0.28 -11.00 -14.15
CA GLY A 114 -0.39 -12.32 -13.53
C GLY A 114 -1.24 -12.29 -12.26
N ARG A 115 -2.49 -12.78 -12.33
CA ARG A 115 -3.40 -12.82 -11.16
C ARG A 115 -2.77 -13.54 -9.96
N GLU A 116 -2.17 -14.72 -10.16
CA GLU A 116 -1.61 -15.52 -9.06
C GLU A 116 -0.53 -14.75 -8.29
N GLU A 117 0.39 -14.11 -9.00
CA GLU A 117 1.51 -13.40 -8.39
C GLU A 117 1.03 -12.21 -7.56
N SER A 118 0.11 -11.41 -8.12
CA SER A 118 -0.57 -10.33 -7.40
C SER A 118 -1.33 -10.81 -6.15
N VAL A 119 -2.03 -11.94 -6.25
CA VAL A 119 -2.73 -12.52 -5.09
C VAL A 119 -1.71 -12.93 -4.03
N ARG A 120 -0.62 -13.63 -4.39
CA ARG A 120 0.41 -14.07 -3.44
C ARG A 120 1.09 -12.91 -2.71
N GLY A 121 1.41 -11.83 -3.44
CA GLY A 121 1.95 -10.59 -2.90
C GLY A 121 0.99 -9.91 -1.93
N MET A 122 -0.19 -9.53 -2.42
CA MET A 122 -1.19 -8.82 -1.62
C MET A 122 -1.68 -9.64 -0.42
N GLU A 123 -1.97 -10.93 -0.60
CA GLU A 123 -2.35 -11.82 0.51
C GLU A 123 -1.19 -12.02 1.51
N GLY A 124 0.04 -12.16 1.01
CA GLY A 124 1.22 -12.27 1.84
C GLY A 124 1.37 -11.08 2.79
N ILE A 125 1.19 -9.85 2.27
CA ILE A 125 1.20 -8.62 3.09
C ILE A 125 0.13 -8.69 4.20
N VAL A 126 -1.12 -9.04 3.83
CA VAL A 126 -2.24 -9.09 4.78
C VAL A 126 -1.97 -10.09 5.91
N ARG A 127 -1.58 -11.30 5.54
CA ARG A 127 -1.36 -12.39 6.50
C ARG A 127 -0.14 -12.13 7.38
N GLN A 128 0.92 -11.54 6.83
CA GLN A 128 2.05 -11.06 7.62
C GLN A 128 1.63 -10.00 8.64
N CYS A 129 0.92 -8.94 8.21
CA CYS A 129 0.45 -7.89 9.11
C CYS A 129 -0.39 -8.46 10.24
N ARG A 130 -1.32 -9.38 9.94
CA ARG A 130 -2.19 -10.00 10.95
C ARG A 130 -1.43 -10.90 11.92
N ARG A 131 -0.35 -11.56 11.47
CA ARG A 131 0.54 -12.38 12.32
C ARG A 131 1.45 -11.52 13.21
N LEU A 132 1.92 -10.38 12.70
CA LEU A 132 2.87 -9.51 13.40
C LEU A 132 2.17 -8.51 14.33
N ASN A 133 1.04 -7.95 13.91
CA ASN A 133 0.18 -7.08 14.71
C ASN A 133 -1.31 -7.34 14.38
N PRO A 134 -1.99 -8.17 15.20
CA PRO A 134 -3.42 -8.46 15.05
C PRO A 134 -4.34 -7.25 15.09
N ASP A 135 -3.95 -6.16 15.75
CA ASP A 135 -4.79 -4.96 15.93
C ASP A 135 -4.59 -3.91 14.83
N MET A 136 -3.60 -4.10 13.96
CA MET A 136 -3.28 -3.22 12.85
C MET A 136 -4.42 -3.14 11.84
N ASP A 137 -4.87 -1.95 11.46
CA ASP A 137 -5.81 -1.80 10.35
C ASP A 137 -5.08 -1.73 9.00
N LEU A 138 -5.73 -2.19 7.94
CA LEU A 138 -5.22 -2.11 6.57
C LEU A 138 -6.23 -1.39 5.69
N VAL A 139 -5.74 -0.65 4.70
CA VAL A 139 -6.55 -0.04 3.64
C VAL A 139 -5.85 -0.25 2.30
N PHE A 140 -6.57 -0.78 1.31
CA PHE A 140 -6.04 -0.86 -0.05
C PHE A 140 -6.38 0.40 -0.83
N ILE A 141 -5.39 0.96 -1.51
CA ILE A 141 -5.53 2.14 -2.36
C ILE A 141 -5.28 1.72 -3.81
N TYR A 142 -6.15 2.15 -4.71
CA TYR A 142 -6.00 1.90 -6.14
C TYR A 142 -5.81 3.21 -6.90
N THR A 143 -4.56 3.52 -7.23
CA THR A 143 -4.18 4.75 -7.93
C THR A 143 -4.55 4.69 -9.41
N ALA A 144 -4.76 5.86 -10.01
CA ALA A 144 -5.00 5.98 -11.44
C ALA A 144 -3.68 5.93 -12.22
N ALA A 145 -3.73 5.24 -13.35
CA ALA A 145 -2.75 5.29 -14.43
C ALA A 145 -3.49 4.96 -15.73
N ASP A 146 -2.92 5.28 -16.89
CA ASP A 146 -3.55 5.02 -18.20
C ASP A 146 -4.08 3.58 -18.32
N LYS A 147 -3.36 2.58 -17.78
CA LYS A 147 -3.77 1.16 -17.80
C LYS A 147 -5.03 0.84 -16.99
N ASN A 148 -5.31 1.60 -15.93
CA ASN A 148 -6.44 1.39 -15.02
C ASN A 148 -7.54 2.47 -15.16
N LEU A 149 -7.50 3.30 -16.21
CA LEU A 149 -8.54 4.27 -16.54
C LEU A 149 -9.44 3.79 -17.69
N THR A 150 -9.84 2.52 -17.63
CA THR A 150 -10.51 1.81 -18.73
C THR A 150 -11.96 1.39 -18.44
N GLY A 151 -12.47 1.64 -17.23
CA GLY A 151 -13.84 1.32 -16.85
C GLY A 151 -13.96 0.82 -15.40
N TYR A 152 -14.99 0.01 -15.14
CA TYR A 152 -15.23 -0.56 -13.82
C TYR A 152 -14.23 -1.68 -13.50
N LYS A 153 -13.50 -1.54 -12.39
CA LYS A 153 -12.53 -2.52 -11.86
C LYS A 153 -11.64 -3.18 -12.94
N PRO A 154 -10.72 -2.41 -13.55
CA PRO A 154 -9.68 -2.96 -14.41
C PRO A 154 -8.90 -4.09 -13.73
N PHE A 155 -8.24 -4.91 -14.53
CA PHE A 155 -7.68 -6.19 -14.12
C PHE A 155 -6.95 -6.17 -12.77
N ASN A 156 -5.90 -5.34 -12.60
CA ASN A 156 -5.13 -5.32 -11.35
C ASN A 156 -5.97 -4.91 -10.13
N ILE A 157 -6.87 -3.94 -10.30
CA ILE A 157 -7.80 -3.50 -9.25
C ILE A 157 -8.77 -4.63 -8.89
N ALA A 158 -9.30 -5.35 -9.89
CA ALA A 158 -10.17 -6.49 -9.65
C ALA A 158 -9.46 -7.59 -8.85
N VAL A 159 -8.21 -7.91 -9.18
CA VAL A 159 -7.41 -8.92 -8.46
C VAL A 159 -7.16 -8.49 -7.01
N HIS A 160 -6.78 -7.23 -6.77
CA HIS A 160 -6.56 -6.73 -5.41
C HIS A 160 -7.87 -6.70 -4.60
N GLU A 161 -9.01 -6.42 -5.26
CA GLU A 161 -10.34 -6.49 -4.68
C GLU A 161 -10.77 -7.90 -4.27
N GLU A 162 -10.25 -8.95 -4.92
CA GLU A 162 -10.48 -10.34 -4.48
C GLU A 162 -9.86 -10.55 -3.08
N VAL A 163 -8.60 -10.14 -2.91
CA VAL A 163 -7.90 -10.20 -1.62
C VAL A 163 -8.60 -9.32 -0.59
N ALA A 164 -8.93 -8.08 -0.95
CA ALA A 164 -9.63 -7.16 -0.06
C ALA A 164 -11.00 -7.71 0.38
N GLY A 165 -11.75 -8.30 -0.54
CA GLY A 165 -13.04 -8.92 -0.27
C GLY A 165 -12.93 -10.11 0.67
N TYR A 166 -11.99 -11.02 0.40
CA TYR A 166 -11.78 -12.22 1.19
C TYR A 166 -11.36 -11.91 2.63
N TYR A 167 -10.47 -10.94 2.78
CA TYR A 167 -9.96 -10.49 4.09
C TYR A 167 -10.74 -9.31 4.66
N GLY A 168 -11.88 -8.91 4.10
CA GLY A 168 -12.68 -7.79 4.60
C GLY A 168 -11.89 -6.49 4.80
N ILE A 169 -10.89 -6.22 3.96
CA ILE A 169 -10.04 -5.02 4.01
C ILE A 169 -10.72 -3.87 3.26
N PRO A 170 -10.93 -2.71 3.89
CA PRO A 170 -11.45 -1.56 3.19
C PRO A 170 -10.57 -1.15 2.01
N SER A 171 -11.19 -0.62 0.96
CA SER A 171 -10.46 -0.11 -0.20
C SER A 171 -11.00 1.21 -0.71
N VAL A 172 -10.10 2.01 -1.28
CA VAL A 172 -10.37 3.29 -1.95
C VAL A 172 -9.87 3.22 -3.38
N ASP A 173 -10.80 3.24 -4.33
CA ASP A 173 -10.56 3.21 -5.77
C ASP A 173 -10.43 4.63 -6.33
N CYS A 174 -9.24 5.21 -6.19
CA CYS A 174 -8.93 6.52 -6.74
C CYS A 174 -9.03 6.52 -8.27
N ALA A 175 -8.67 5.41 -8.93
CA ALA A 175 -8.80 5.25 -10.38
C ALA A 175 -10.25 5.40 -10.85
N ALA A 176 -11.22 4.76 -10.19
CA ALA A 176 -12.63 4.94 -10.49
C ALA A 176 -13.11 6.39 -10.28
N GLY A 177 -12.58 7.08 -9.26
CA GLY A 177 -12.89 8.49 -9.00
C GLY A 177 -12.39 9.40 -10.12
N VAL A 178 -11.12 9.25 -10.50
CA VAL A 178 -10.50 9.94 -11.63
C VAL A 178 -11.26 9.64 -12.92
N TYR A 179 -11.54 8.36 -13.20
CA TYR A 179 -12.26 7.94 -14.39
C TYR A 179 -13.64 8.59 -14.48
N ALA A 180 -14.41 8.64 -13.39
CA ALA A 180 -15.70 9.30 -13.36
C ALA A 180 -15.60 10.81 -13.67
N MET A 181 -14.58 11.49 -13.16
CA MET A 181 -14.34 12.91 -13.45
C MET A 181 -13.95 13.14 -14.92
N ILE A 182 -13.16 12.25 -15.52
CA ILE A 182 -12.85 12.28 -16.96
C ILE A 182 -14.12 12.13 -17.79
N GLN A 183 -14.96 11.12 -17.48
CA GLN A 183 -16.21 10.90 -18.21
C GLN A 183 -17.20 12.06 -18.08
N ALA A 184 -17.14 12.81 -16.96
CA ALA A 184 -17.93 14.01 -16.74
C ALA A 184 -17.35 15.28 -17.40
N GLY A 185 -16.18 15.19 -18.06
CA GLY A 185 -15.47 16.34 -18.63
C GLY A 185 -14.93 17.31 -17.58
N GLN A 186 -14.74 16.85 -16.34
CA GLN A 186 -14.29 17.66 -15.20
C GLN A 186 -12.77 17.59 -14.97
N LEU A 187 -12.10 16.64 -15.62
CA LEU A 187 -10.68 16.37 -15.43
C LEU A 187 -10.05 15.92 -16.75
N ASP A 188 -8.87 16.44 -17.06
CA ASP A 188 -7.96 15.88 -18.06
C ASP A 188 -6.81 15.18 -17.33
N TRP A 189 -6.76 13.85 -17.44
CA TRP A 189 -5.74 13.06 -16.73
C TRP A 189 -4.32 13.43 -17.13
N LYS A 190 -4.08 13.82 -18.39
CA LYS A 190 -2.73 14.20 -18.85
C LYS A 190 -2.23 15.50 -18.23
N GLN A 191 -3.12 16.35 -17.72
CA GLN A 191 -2.73 17.52 -16.94
C GLN A 191 -2.31 17.14 -15.51
N CYS A 192 -2.94 16.11 -14.94
CA CYS A 192 -2.59 15.62 -13.62
C CYS A 192 -1.39 14.68 -13.62
N ALA A 193 -1.21 13.86 -14.65
CA ALA A 193 -0.10 12.92 -14.79
C ALA A 193 0.37 12.90 -16.25
N PRO A 194 1.31 13.80 -16.63
CA PRO A 194 1.77 13.92 -18.02
C PRO A 194 2.35 12.62 -18.61
N ASP A 195 3.01 11.81 -17.78
CA ASP A 195 3.55 10.51 -18.17
C ASP A 195 2.51 9.37 -18.17
N GLY A 196 1.27 9.66 -17.74
CA GLY A 196 0.17 8.69 -17.64
C GLY A 196 0.18 7.83 -16.36
N TYR A 197 1.17 8.00 -15.47
CA TYR A 197 1.33 7.20 -14.25
C TYR A 197 1.47 8.06 -12.99
N HIS A 198 2.46 8.95 -12.95
CA HIS A 198 2.83 9.67 -11.73
C HIS A 198 2.07 10.99 -11.64
N PRO A 199 1.16 11.15 -10.66
CA PRO A 199 0.43 12.39 -10.50
C PRO A 199 1.35 13.53 -10.03
N LEU A 200 1.11 14.72 -10.56
CA LEU A 200 1.55 16.00 -10.01
C LEU A 200 0.76 16.32 -8.73
N ASP A 201 1.05 17.46 -8.12
CA ASP A 201 0.46 17.90 -6.85
C ASP A 201 -1.07 17.83 -6.85
N GLU A 202 -1.74 18.26 -7.93
CA GLU A 202 -3.19 18.23 -8.04
C GLU A 202 -3.74 16.79 -8.04
N GLY A 203 -3.04 15.86 -8.69
CA GLY A 203 -3.43 14.45 -8.72
C GLY A 203 -3.21 13.77 -7.36
N HIS A 204 -2.09 14.08 -6.69
CA HIS A 204 -1.84 13.62 -5.31
C HIS A 204 -2.87 14.17 -4.34
N ALA A 205 -3.23 15.46 -4.46
CA ALA A 205 -4.28 16.07 -3.65
C ALA A 205 -5.65 15.43 -3.89
N LEU A 206 -5.96 15.06 -5.12
CA LEU A 206 -7.20 14.35 -5.45
C LEU A 206 -7.25 12.96 -4.78
N TYR A 207 -6.15 12.21 -4.82
CA TYR A 207 -6.05 10.93 -4.11
C TYR A 207 -6.22 11.10 -2.60
N ALA A 208 -5.52 12.08 -2.01
CA ALA A 208 -5.63 12.38 -0.58
C ALA A 208 -7.08 12.76 -0.20
N ALA A 209 -7.80 13.48 -1.06
CA ALA A 209 -9.20 13.83 -0.82
C ALA A 209 -10.12 12.59 -0.81
N PHE A 210 -9.90 11.63 -1.71
CA PHE A 210 -10.65 10.37 -1.71
C PHE A 210 -10.35 9.52 -0.47
N VAL A 211 -9.07 9.42 -0.08
CA VAL A 211 -8.65 8.71 1.14
C VAL A 211 -9.22 9.38 2.38
N ARG A 212 -9.12 10.71 2.47
CA ARG A 212 -9.73 11.50 3.54
C ARG A 212 -11.22 11.23 3.66
N ARG A 213 -11.96 11.22 2.55
CA ARG A 213 -13.40 10.94 2.57
C ARG A 213 -13.72 9.56 3.15
N TYR A 214 -12.89 8.56 2.84
CA TYR A 214 -13.02 7.25 3.47
C TYR A 214 -12.72 7.30 4.97
N LEU A 215 -11.62 7.95 5.37
CA LEU A 215 -11.25 8.07 6.78
C LEU A 215 -12.32 8.81 7.59
N GLU A 216 -12.89 9.89 7.07
CA GLU A 216 -14.02 10.59 7.69
C GLU A 216 -15.18 9.61 7.94
N GLN A 217 -15.54 8.76 6.97
CA GLN A 217 -16.60 7.76 7.13
C GLN A 217 -16.23 6.67 8.16
N ALA A 218 -15.00 6.16 8.11
CA ALA A 218 -14.57 5.02 8.90
C ALA A 218 -14.36 5.34 10.39
N LEU A 219 -14.02 6.60 10.70
CA LEU A 219 -13.69 7.07 12.03
C LEU A 219 -14.88 7.69 12.78
N LEU A 220 -16.00 7.98 12.10
CA LEU A 220 -17.24 8.51 12.70
C LEU A 220 -18.08 7.45 13.45
N GLY A 221 -17.76 6.16 13.34
CA GLY A 221 -18.51 5.09 14.01
C GLY A 221 -18.11 4.93 15.48
N ASP A 222 -19.07 4.65 16.36
CA ASP A 222 -18.78 4.27 17.74
C ASP A 222 -18.12 2.88 17.80
N CYS A 223 -17.14 2.69 18.68
CA CYS A 223 -16.66 1.35 19.03
C CYS A 223 -17.79 0.61 19.77
N SER A 224 -18.38 -0.40 19.13
CA SER A 224 -19.28 -1.31 19.87
C SER A 224 -18.43 -2.11 20.88
N PRO A 225 -18.78 -2.13 22.18
CA PRO A 225 -18.09 -2.97 23.15
C PRO A 225 -18.21 -4.43 22.71
N GLY A 226 -17.08 -5.07 22.38
CA GLY A 226 -17.03 -6.48 21.95
C GLY A 226 -16.81 -6.73 20.46
N GLU A 227 -16.40 -5.74 19.65
CA GLU A 227 -15.84 -6.05 18.32
C GLU A 227 -14.66 -7.03 18.46
N PRO A 228 -14.71 -8.21 17.82
CA PRO A 228 -13.66 -9.21 17.95
C PRO A 228 -12.32 -8.67 17.46
N ALA A 229 -11.24 -8.97 18.19
CA ALA A 229 -9.86 -8.69 17.75
C ALA A 229 -9.59 -9.32 16.38
N ALA A 230 -8.75 -8.70 15.54
CA ALA A 230 -8.62 -9.13 14.14
C ALA A 230 -7.99 -10.53 13.97
N GLU A 231 -7.33 -11.05 15.00
CA GLU A 231 -6.87 -12.44 15.13
C GLU A 231 -8.00 -13.46 14.95
N ASN A 232 -9.20 -13.18 15.48
CA ASN A 232 -10.38 -14.04 15.33
C ASN A 232 -11.05 -13.94 13.95
N LEU A 233 -10.47 -13.13 13.03
CA LEU A 233 -11.07 -12.78 11.75
C LEU A 233 -10.19 -13.08 10.54
N LEU A 234 -9.05 -13.75 10.72
CA LEU A 234 -8.28 -14.34 9.62
C LEU A 234 -8.99 -15.62 9.15
N PRO A 235 -9.38 -15.73 7.87
CA PRO A 235 -9.78 -17.01 7.31
C PRO A 235 -8.67 -18.05 7.54
N PRO A 236 -9.01 -19.26 8.03
CA PRO A 236 -8.01 -20.29 8.36
C PRO A 236 -7.32 -20.84 7.11
N VAL A 237 -7.94 -20.70 5.94
CA VAL A 237 -7.40 -21.11 4.65
C VAL A 237 -7.01 -19.85 3.87
N PRO A 238 -5.81 -19.77 3.29
CA PRO A 238 -5.48 -18.67 2.38
C PRO A 238 -6.18 -18.83 1.02
N LEU A 239 -6.40 -17.74 0.30
CA LEU A 239 -6.80 -17.71 -1.10
C LEU A 239 -5.81 -18.46 -1.99
N ASP A 240 -4.52 -18.24 -1.78
CA ASP A 240 -3.43 -18.96 -2.44
C ASP A 240 -2.52 -19.62 -1.40
N ARG A 241 -2.30 -20.92 -1.52
CA ARG A 241 -1.46 -21.69 -0.60
C ARG A 241 0.03 -21.35 -0.69
N CYS A 242 0.44 -20.73 -1.78
CA CYS A 242 1.80 -20.27 -2.05
C CYS A 242 1.95 -18.76 -1.81
N ASN A 243 1.03 -18.14 -1.06
CA ASN A 243 1.15 -16.72 -0.69
C ASN A 243 2.43 -16.44 0.10
N TYR A 244 2.83 -15.17 0.16
CA TYR A 244 4.07 -14.75 0.78
C TYR A 244 3.92 -14.38 2.27
N GLU A 245 3.08 -15.06 3.06
CA GLU A 245 2.86 -14.77 4.50
C GLU A 245 4.12 -14.95 5.39
N TYR A 246 5.13 -15.63 4.86
CA TYR A 246 6.46 -15.80 5.46
C TYR A 246 7.58 -15.30 4.55
N GLY A 247 7.24 -14.56 3.48
CA GLY A 247 8.23 -13.93 2.61
C GLY A 247 9.06 -12.91 3.39
N ALA A 248 10.36 -12.91 3.17
CA ALA A 248 11.29 -12.00 3.82
C ALA A 248 12.42 -11.61 2.85
N MET A 249 12.86 -10.36 2.96
CA MET A 249 14.13 -9.89 2.40
C MET A 249 15.24 -10.22 3.39
N LEU A 250 16.27 -10.91 2.94
CA LEU A 250 17.43 -11.26 3.76
C LEU A 250 18.63 -10.42 3.34
N ASP A 251 19.43 -10.02 4.32
CA ASP A 251 20.70 -9.35 4.05
C ASP A 251 21.64 -10.25 3.24
N CYS A 252 22.46 -9.65 2.37
CA CYS A 252 23.38 -10.41 1.52
C CYS A 252 24.37 -11.29 2.32
N SER A 253 24.66 -10.96 3.59
CA SER A 253 25.50 -11.79 4.46
C SER A 253 24.91 -13.18 4.77
N PHE A 254 23.60 -13.39 4.59
CA PHE A 254 22.95 -14.70 4.76
C PHE A 254 23.23 -15.68 3.62
N ALA A 255 23.89 -15.25 2.54
CA ALA A 255 24.27 -16.11 1.43
C ALA A 255 25.78 -16.42 1.40
N SER A 256 26.09 -17.57 0.82
CA SER A 256 27.42 -17.94 0.34
C SER A 256 27.49 -17.61 -1.15
N TYR A 257 28.65 -17.11 -1.58
CA TYR A 257 28.89 -16.67 -2.95
C TYR A 257 30.13 -17.33 -3.52
N SER A 258 30.12 -17.62 -4.83
CA SER A 258 31.35 -17.98 -5.55
C SER A 258 32.34 -16.81 -5.57
N LEU A 259 33.62 -17.10 -5.87
CA LEU A 259 34.72 -16.12 -5.81
C LEU A 259 34.52 -14.87 -6.69
N ASP A 260 33.67 -14.95 -7.70
CA ASP A 260 33.42 -13.86 -8.65
C ASP A 260 32.43 -12.81 -8.14
N PHE A 261 31.80 -13.02 -6.99
CA PHE A 261 30.97 -12.01 -6.35
C PHE A 261 31.81 -10.97 -5.63
N ARG A 262 31.34 -9.72 -5.71
CA ARG A 262 31.87 -8.58 -4.98
C ARG A 262 30.77 -8.02 -4.10
N VAL A 263 31.10 -7.75 -2.85
CA VAL A 263 30.22 -6.97 -1.98
C VAL A 263 30.51 -5.49 -2.22
N GLY A 264 29.47 -4.75 -2.59
CA GLY A 264 29.51 -3.31 -2.78
C GLY A 264 28.47 -2.62 -1.89
N GLN A 265 28.58 -1.31 -1.80
CA GLN A 265 27.57 -0.45 -1.20
C GLN A 265 27.38 0.75 -2.12
N LEU A 266 26.14 1.04 -2.50
CA LEU A 266 25.87 2.23 -3.31
C LEU A 266 26.09 3.49 -2.44
N PRO A 267 26.81 4.50 -2.93
CA PRO A 267 26.99 5.74 -2.19
C PRO A 267 25.64 6.47 -2.02
N PRO A 268 25.51 7.29 -0.98
CA PRO A 268 24.31 8.10 -0.77
C PRO A 268 24.01 8.98 -2.00
N GLY A 269 22.78 8.92 -2.50
CA GLY A 269 22.33 9.76 -3.62
C GLY A 269 22.56 9.21 -5.03
N GLU A 270 23.08 7.99 -5.17
CA GLU A 270 23.09 7.32 -6.49
C GLU A 270 21.66 6.88 -6.90
N PRO A 271 21.16 7.32 -8.07
CA PRO A 271 19.76 7.14 -8.45
C PRO A 271 19.58 5.80 -9.16
N LEU A 272 19.24 4.75 -8.42
CA LEU A 272 18.66 3.53 -9.01
C LEU A 272 17.35 3.13 -8.32
N MET A 273 17.21 3.42 -7.03
CA MET A 273 15.96 3.34 -6.26
C MET A 273 16.15 4.19 -5.00
N ASN A 274 15.09 4.82 -4.48
CA ASN A 274 15.13 5.54 -3.21
C ASN A 274 15.17 4.56 -2.02
N TRP A 275 16.33 3.94 -1.85
CA TRP A 275 16.58 3.03 -0.74
C TRP A 275 16.78 3.84 0.54
N ARG A 276 15.77 3.78 1.40
CA ARG A 276 15.85 4.25 2.80
C ARG A 276 16.59 3.26 3.71
N PHE A 277 17.06 2.14 3.14
CA PHE A 277 17.69 1.00 3.81
C PHE A 277 19.08 0.74 3.25
N SER A 278 19.81 -0.18 3.88
CA SER A 278 21.17 -0.55 3.49
C SER A 278 21.25 -0.86 2.00
N THR A 279 22.18 -0.21 1.31
CA THR A 279 22.49 -0.47 -0.10
C THR A 279 23.62 -1.48 -0.26
N VAL A 280 24.00 -2.18 0.81
CA VAL A 280 25.00 -3.25 0.74
C VAL A 280 24.43 -4.40 -0.08
N HIS A 281 25.15 -4.82 -1.11
CA HIS A 281 24.71 -5.86 -2.03
C HIS A 281 25.90 -6.69 -2.51
N ALA A 282 25.64 -7.95 -2.86
CA ALA A 282 26.60 -8.78 -3.58
C ALA A 282 26.25 -8.80 -5.06
N TRP A 283 27.21 -8.53 -5.93
CA TRP A 283 27.03 -8.50 -7.39
C TRP A 283 28.17 -9.19 -8.14
N THR A 284 27.91 -9.59 -9.38
CA THR A 284 28.89 -10.18 -10.28
C THR A 284 28.42 -10.02 -11.72
N ASP A 285 29.34 -9.78 -12.65
CA ASP A 285 29.07 -9.81 -14.10
C ASP A 285 29.30 -11.22 -14.69
N ASN A 286 29.78 -12.18 -13.89
CA ASN A 286 29.99 -13.55 -14.35
C ASN A 286 28.67 -14.34 -14.32
N PRO A 287 28.08 -14.70 -15.48
CA PRO A 287 26.83 -15.45 -15.53
C PRO A 287 26.95 -16.89 -15.00
N ALA A 288 28.17 -17.41 -14.84
CA ALA A 288 28.43 -18.73 -14.26
C ALA A 288 28.64 -18.69 -12.73
N ALA A 289 28.67 -17.50 -12.13
CA ALA A 289 28.76 -17.36 -10.69
C ALA A 289 27.51 -17.90 -10.00
N ALA A 290 27.68 -18.42 -8.78
CA ALA A 290 26.60 -19.05 -8.03
C ALA A 290 26.52 -18.45 -6.61
N SER A 291 25.30 -18.36 -6.11
CA SER A 291 25.01 -18.04 -4.71
C SER A 291 24.06 -19.07 -4.11
N ALA A 292 24.13 -19.26 -2.81
CA ALA A 292 23.25 -20.14 -2.06
C ALA A 292 23.00 -19.57 -0.66
N LEU A 293 21.80 -19.73 -0.12
CA LEU A 293 21.54 -19.41 1.29
C LEU A 293 22.41 -20.29 2.20
N ARG A 294 22.91 -19.70 3.29
CA ARG A 294 23.68 -20.41 4.31
C ARG A 294 22.79 -21.24 5.22
#